data_AF-A0A958ICL2-F1
#
_entry.id   AF-A0A958ICL2-F1
#
_cell.length_a   1.000
_cell.length_b   1.000
_cell.length_c   1.000
_cell.angle_alpha   90.00
_cell.angle_beta   90.00
_cell.angle_gamma   90.00
#
_symmetry.space_group_name_H-M   'P 1'
#
loop_
_entity.id
_entity.type
_entity.pdbx_description
1 polymer ?
#
loop_
_entity_poly.entity_id
_entity_poly.type
_entity_poly.pdbx_seq_one_letter_code
_entity_poly.pdbx_strand_id
1 'polypeptide(L)'
;DFTDQERLGMDLFTRFADPNATPRGANCFLCHSHVVQKGVALPANFTSNGLDQFPTDAGVGAVTGQPEHHGTFKIPTVRNIALTAPYMHDGRFQTLEEVVEHYDQHLQPHANLDPILRDLGNVRPGYLDLSASEKTALVAFLHTFTDTALTTDPQYANPFTSLGLREQPIAALPRLFVLGENFPNPFNGQTEMVLTVLRTAQIRVSILDILGREVRILKEGTLSAGRHQLRWDGTDNQGMALSGGIYFCRALSLESNPGATAPQVKKVVLLK
;
A
#
# COMPACT_ATOMS: atom_id res chain seq x y z
N ASP A 1 -19.74 -1.11 -25.75
CA ASP A 1 -20.92 -1.80 -25.17
C ASP A 1 -20.48 -2.96 -24.32
N PHE A 2 -21.14 -3.18 -23.18
CA PHE A 2 -20.89 -4.34 -22.32
C PHE A 2 -21.53 -5.60 -22.89
N THR A 3 -20.80 -6.71 -22.79
CA THR A 3 -21.33 -8.08 -22.95
C THR A 3 -22.41 -8.37 -21.90
N ASP A 4 -23.22 -9.42 -22.11
CA ASP A 4 -24.26 -9.81 -21.14
C ASP A 4 -23.66 -10.16 -19.76
N GLN A 5 -22.48 -10.77 -19.75
CA GLN A 5 -21.76 -11.08 -18.51
C GLN A 5 -21.27 -9.82 -17.80
N GLU A 6 -20.67 -8.86 -18.53
CA GLU A 6 -20.26 -7.58 -17.95
C GLU A 6 -21.45 -6.75 -17.48
N ARG A 7 -22.60 -6.84 -18.17
CA ARG A 7 -23.84 -6.18 -17.77
C ARG A 7 -24.40 -6.77 -16.47
N LEU A 8 -24.40 -8.09 -16.32
CA LEU A 8 -24.74 -8.73 -15.06
C LEU A 8 -23.78 -8.29 -13.94
N GLY A 9 -22.47 -8.24 -14.22
CA GLY A 9 -21.48 -7.74 -13.28
C GLY A 9 -21.69 -6.27 -12.89
N MET A 10 -22.07 -5.43 -13.86
CA MET A 10 -22.43 -4.03 -13.62
C MET A 10 -23.65 -3.92 -12.71
N ASP A 11 -24.68 -4.73 -12.95
CA ASP A 11 -25.88 -4.74 -12.11
C ASP A 11 -25.58 -5.19 -10.68
N LEU A 12 -24.77 -6.24 -10.51
CA LEU A 12 -24.27 -6.66 -9.20
C LEU A 12 -23.53 -5.51 -8.50
N PHE A 13 -22.59 -4.87 -9.19
CA PHE A 13 -21.76 -3.82 -8.61
C PHE A 13 -22.55 -2.56 -8.21
N THR A 14 -23.54 -2.17 -9.01
CA THR A 14 -24.22 -0.86 -8.91
C THR A 14 -25.55 -0.89 -8.17
N ARG A 15 -26.02 -2.06 -7.74
CA ARG A 15 -27.30 -2.22 -7.04
C ARG A 15 -27.10 -2.68 -5.61
N PHE A 16 -28.11 -2.40 -4.79
CA PHE A 16 -28.20 -2.94 -3.45
C PHE A 16 -28.40 -4.46 -3.49
N ALA A 17 -27.80 -5.17 -2.54
CA ALA A 17 -28.16 -6.56 -2.29
C ALA A 17 -29.64 -6.64 -1.90
N ASP A 18 -30.40 -7.44 -2.65
CA ASP A 18 -31.82 -7.68 -2.43
C ASP A 18 -32.12 -9.10 -2.95
N PRO A 19 -32.50 -10.04 -2.09
CA PRO A 19 -32.78 -11.42 -2.49
C PRO A 19 -33.99 -11.54 -3.43
N ASN A 20 -34.84 -10.52 -3.53
CA ASN A 20 -36.04 -10.52 -4.37
C ASN A 20 -35.82 -9.85 -5.75
N ALA A 21 -34.66 -9.23 -5.98
CA ALA A 21 -34.33 -8.56 -7.23
C ALA A 21 -33.73 -9.52 -8.26
N THR A 22 -34.00 -9.29 -9.55
CA THR A 22 -33.42 -10.04 -10.67
C THR A 22 -32.88 -9.08 -11.74
N PRO A 23 -31.55 -8.98 -11.94
CA PRO A 23 -30.49 -9.56 -11.11
C PRO A 23 -30.40 -8.89 -9.73
N ARG A 24 -29.90 -9.64 -8.74
CA ARG A 24 -29.58 -9.16 -7.40
C ARG A 24 -28.38 -8.20 -7.45
N GLY A 25 -28.21 -7.37 -6.42
CA GLY A 25 -27.03 -6.52 -6.25
C GLY A 25 -26.01 -7.09 -5.25
N ALA A 26 -24.90 -6.37 -5.11
CA ALA A 26 -23.76 -6.73 -4.25
C ALA A 26 -23.20 -5.53 -3.45
N ASN A 27 -23.91 -4.39 -3.42
CA ASN A 27 -23.59 -3.21 -2.60
C ASN A 27 -22.24 -2.52 -2.92
N CYS A 28 -21.48 -2.96 -3.93
CA CYS A 28 -20.09 -2.50 -4.14
C CYS A 28 -19.99 -0.98 -4.34
N PHE A 29 -20.95 -0.39 -5.06
CA PHE A 29 -21.00 1.05 -5.34
C PHE A 29 -21.10 1.93 -4.09
N LEU A 30 -21.62 1.41 -2.96
CA LEU A 30 -21.74 2.19 -1.72
C LEU A 30 -20.37 2.66 -1.19
N CYS A 31 -19.31 1.93 -1.54
CA CYS A 31 -17.93 2.29 -1.25
C CYS A 31 -17.15 2.72 -2.49
N HIS A 32 -17.45 2.12 -3.65
CA HIS A 32 -16.62 2.22 -4.86
C HIS A 32 -17.26 3.01 -6.03
N SER A 33 -18.30 3.84 -5.82
CA SER A 33 -18.95 4.59 -6.92
C SER A 33 -18.12 5.75 -7.50
N HIS A 34 -18.27 5.97 -8.82
CA HIS A 34 -17.59 7.00 -9.63
C HIS A 34 -18.07 8.44 -9.41
N VAL A 35 -19.28 8.64 -8.88
CA VAL A 35 -19.71 9.98 -8.44
C VAL A 35 -19.14 10.14 -7.05
N VAL A 36 -17.94 10.71 -6.96
CA VAL A 36 -17.24 10.85 -5.69
C VAL A 36 -16.80 9.46 -5.18
N GLN A 37 -15.61 9.03 -5.58
CA GLN A 37 -14.68 8.36 -4.66
C GLN A 37 -15.01 8.91 -3.28
N LYS A 38 -15.54 8.12 -2.32
CA LYS A 38 -15.94 8.59 -0.97
C LYS A 38 -14.99 9.74 -0.62
N GLY A 39 -15.47 10.97 -0.65
CA GLY A 39 -14.55 12.09 -0.93
C GLY A 39 -15.22 13.36 -1.40
N VAL A 40 -16.39 13.68 -0.83
CA VAL A 40 -16.74 15.06 -0.40
C VAL A 40 -17.91 15.11 0.60
N ALA A 41 -18.65 14.03 0.92
CA ALA A 41 -19.90 14.19 1.70
C ALA A 41 -20.28 13.09 2.72
N LEU A 42 -19.38 12.21 3.15
CA LEU A 42 -19.58 11.35 4.33
C LEU A 42 -18.31 11.35 5.20
N PRO A 43 -18.41 11.30 6.55
CA PRO A 43 -17.35 11.75 7.45
C PRO A 43 -16.09 10.85 7.53
N ALA A 44 -15.95 9.77 6.75
CA ALA A 44 -14.71 9.00 6.68
C ALA A 44 -14.58 8.19 5.38
N ASN A 45 -13.52 8.45 4.61
CA ASN A 45 -13.12 7.72 3.40
C ASN A 45 -12.36 6.43 3.68
N PHE A 46 -12.44 5.96 4.92
CA PHE A 46 -11.81 4.75 5.38
C PHE A 46 -12.85 3.83 6.01
N THR A 47 -12.59 2.53 5.95
CA THR A 47 -13.44 1.52 6.56
C THR A 47 -12.66 0.23 6.80
N SER A 48 -13.21 -0.69 7.58
CA SER A 48 -12.72 -2.06 7.66
C SER A 48 -13.60 -2.97 6.82
N ASN A 49 -12.98 -3.78 5.97
CA ASN A 49 -13.64 -4.81 5.18
C ASN A 49 -13.49 -6.21 5.79
N GLY A 50 -13.11 -6.31 7.07
CA GLY A 50 -13.05 -7.58 7.79
C GLY A 50 -12.00 -8.57 7.26
N LEU A 51 -10.83 -8.11 6.80
CA LEU A 51 -9.73 -9.00 6.43
C LEU A 51 -9.23 -9.84 7.62
N ASP A 52 -9.20 -9.24 8.81
CA ASP A 52 -8.71 -9.84 10.03
C ASP A 52 -9.65 -9.54 11.20
N GLN A 53 -9.88 -10.52 12.06
CA GLN A 53 -10.56 -10.31 13.35
C GLN A 53 -9.69 -9.49 14.32
N PHE A 54 -8.38 -9.61 14.21
CA PHE A 54 -7.40 -8.93 15.06
C PHE A 54 -6.27 -8.35 14.18
N PRO A 55 -6.48 -7.17 13.57
CA PRO A 55 -5.53 -6.60 12.62
C PRO A 55 -4.20 -6.23 13.32
N THR A 56 -3.07 -6.63 12.72
CA THR A 56 -1.73 -6.22 13.19
C THR A 56 -1.35 -4.83 12.69
N ASP A 57 -1.86 -4.43 11.52
CA ASP A 57 -1.75 -3.07 11.00
C ASP A 57 -2.99 -2.28 11.45
N ALA A 58 -2.76 -1.24 12.27
CA ALA A 58 -3.84 -0.43 12.79
C ALA A 58 -4.46 0.53 11.76
N GLY A 59 -3.88 0.65 10.56
CA GLY A 59 -4.38 1.51 9.50
C GLY A 59 -4.53 2.97 9.95
N VAL A 60 -5.69 3.58 9.72
CA VAL A 60 -5.99 4.96 10.17
C VAL A 60 -5.90 5.11 11.69
N GLY A 61 -6.14 4.03 12.45
CA GLY A 61 -5.97 4.01 13.90
C GLY A 61 -4.55 4.34 14.35
N ALA A 62 -3.51 3.96 13.57
CA ALA A 62 -2.11 4.30 13.88
C ALA A 62 -1.84 5.81 13.84
N VAL A 63 -2.59 6.55 13.03
CA VAL A 63 -2.42 8.00 12.85
C VAL A 63 -3.27 8.77 13.87
N THR A 64 -4.51 8.32 14.09
CA THR A 64 -5.48 9.06 14.91
C THR A 64 -5.44 8.69 16.38
N GLY A 65 -4.95 7.49 16.73
CA GLY A 65 -4.98 6.96 18.10
C GLY A 65 -6.36 6.56 18.61
N GLN A 66 -7.41 6.72 17.79
CA GLN A 66 -8.79 6.45 18.18
C GLN A 66 -9.14 4.95 17.98
N PRO A 67 -9.70 4.26 18.99
CA PRO A 67 -10.04 2.84 18.88
C PRO A 67 -10.97 2.50 17.71
N GLU A 68 -11.93 3.37 17.38
CA GLU A 68 -12.89 3.20 16.30
C GLU A 68 -12.28 3.26 14.89
N HIS A 69 -11.04 3.73 14.77
CA HIS A 69 -10.32 3.78 13.49
C HIS A 69 -9.34 2.62 13.30
N HIS A 70 -9.13 1.79 14.33
CA HIS A 70 -8.21 0.65 14.26
C HIS A 70 -8.63 -0.32 13.16
N GLY A 71 -7.70 -0.69 12.28
CA GLY A 71 -7.91 -1.71 11.24
C GLY A 71 -8.79 -1.21 10.10
N THR A 72 -8.94 0.11 9.99
CA THR A 72 -9.63 0.76 8.88
C THR A 72 -8.62 1.34 7.90
N PHE A 73 -8.96 1.26 6.62
CA PHE A 73 -8.10 1.69 5.52
C PHE A 73 -8.89 2.55 4.55
N LYS A 74 -8.19 3.45 3.86
CA LYS A 74 -8.76 4.22 2.76
C LYS A 74 -9.36 3.27 1.73
N ILE A 75 -10.57 3.58 1.26
CA ILE A 75 -11.22 2.83 0.19
C ILE A 75 -10.51 3.16 -1.15
N PRO A 76 -9.89 2.17 -1.83
CA PRO A 76 -9.22 2.41 -3.10
C PRO A 76 -10.21 2.60 -4.25
N THR A 77 -9.75 3.25 -5.32
CA THR A 77 -10.45 3.24 -6.61
C THR A 77 -10.35 1.86 -7.24
N VAL A 78 -11.34 1.48 -8.05
CA VAL A 78 -11.32 0.25 -8.86
C VAL A 78 -10.86 0.50 -10.30
N ARG A 79 -10.49 1.73 -10.67
CA ARG A 79 -9.87 2.02 -11.97
C ARG A 79 -8.53 1.29 -12.08
N ASN A 80 -8.32 0.59 -13.19
CA ASN A 80 -7.15 -0.25 -13.47
C ASN A 80 -6.95 -1.40 -12.47
N ILE A 81 -7.98 -1.81 -11.73
CA ILE A 81 -7.83 -2.84 -10.70
C ILE A 81 -7.29 -4.17 -11.25
N ALA A 82 -7.60 -4.52 -12.50
CA ALA A 82 -7.07 -5.73 -13.14
C ALA A 82 -5.54 -5.71 -13.36
N LEU A 83 -4.89 -4.55 -13.25
CA LEU A 83 -3.46 -4.36 -13.50
C LEU A 83 -2.63 -4.17 -12.23
N THR A 84 -3.27 -4.17 -11.06
CA THR A 84 -2.64 -3.75 -9.80
C THR A 84 -2.64 -4.85 -8.75
N ALA A 85 -2.62 -6.11 -9.19
CA ALA A 85 -2.32 -7.21 -8.28
C ALA A 85 -0.91 -7.03 -7.67
N PRO A 86 -0.66 -7.50 -6.43
CA PRO A 86 -1.64 -8.13 -5.52
C PRO A 86 -2.56 -7.11 -4.82
N TYR A 87 -3.67 -7.60 -4.25
CA TYR A 87 -4.77 -6.81 -3.70
C TYR A 87 -4.77 -6.73 -2.16
N MET A 88 -5.58 -5.80 -1.65
CA MET A 88 -5.65 -5.39 -0.24
C MET A 88 -4.43 -4.58 0.20
N HIS A 89 -4.46 -4.07 1.44
CA HIS A 89 -3.39 -3.20 1.96
C HIS A 89 -2.06 -3.93 2.17
N ASP A 90 -2.11 -5.25 2.32
CA ASP A 90 -0.97 -6.11 2.60
C ASP A 90 -0.61 -7.06 1.44
N GLY A 91 -1.36 -7.01 0.33
CA GLY A 91 -1.08 -7.82 -0.85
C GLY A 91 -1.39 -9.31 -0.70
N ARG A 92 -2.23 -9.72 0.26
CA ARG A 92 -2.47 -11.15 0.54
C ARG A 92 -3.23 -11.89 -0.57
N PHE A 93 -4.01 -11.18 -1.39
CA PHE A 93 -4.75 -11.78 -2.52
C PHE A 93 -4.04 -11.49 -3.85
N GLN A 94 -3.86 -12.52 -4.66
CA GLN A 94 -3.21 -12.45 -5.96
C GLN A 94 -4.20 -12.21 -7.11
N THR A 95 -5.48 -12.56 -6.94
CA THR A 95 -6.48 -12.48 -8.02
C THR A 95 -7.76 -11.74 -7.59
N LEU A 96 -8.51 -11.22 -8.57
CA LEU A 96 -9.80 -10.56 -8.31
C LEU A 96 -10.85 -11.55 -7.80
N GLU A 97 -10.74 -12.83 -8.18
CA GLU A 97 -11.60 -13.89 -7.70
C GLU A 97 -11.44 -14.08 -6.19
N GLU A 98 -10.21 -14.07 -5.66
CA GLU A 98 -9.97 -14.12 -4.22
C GLU A 98 -10.55 -12.90 -3.49
N VAL A 99 -10.49 -11.72 -4.13
CA VAL A 99 -11.11 -10.50 -3.59
C VAL A 99 -12.63 -10.63 -3.53
N VAL A 100 -13.27 -11.10 -4.60
CA VAL A 100 -14.72 -11.31 -4.64
C VAL A 100 -15.15 -12.39 -3.63
N GLU A 101 -14.36 -13.46 -3.52
CA GLU A 101 -14.59 -14.53 -2.56
C GLU A 101 -14.50 -14.05 -1.10
N HIS A 102 -13.61 -13.10 -0.82
CA HIS A 102 -13.52 -12.46 0.50
C HIS A 102 -14.83 -11.77 0.90
N TYR A 103 -15.35 -10.91 0.02
CA TYR A 103 -16.59 -10.18 0.27
C TYR A 103 -17.83 -11.08 0.26
N ASP A 104 -17.79 -12.21 -0.45
CA ASP A 104 -18.92 -13.14 -0.47
C ASP A 104 -19.06 -13.93 0.84
N GLN A 105 -17.95 -14.47 1.39
CA GLN A 105 -18.02 -15.47 2.47
C GLN A 105 -16.97 -15.37 3.59
N HIS A 106 -15.92 -14.55 3.46
CA HIS A 106 -14.77 -14.61 4.38
C HIS A 106 -14.59 -13.37 5.26
N LEU A 107 -15.61 -12.51 5.36
CA LEU A 107 -15.62 -11.38 6.27
C LEU A 107 -15.39 -11.85 7.72
N GLN A 108 -14.33 -11.33 8.34
CA GLN A 108 -14.02 -11.58 9.74
C GLN A 108 -14.79 -10.61 10.65
N PRO A 109 -15.30 -11.08 11.79
CA PRO A 109 -15.94 -10.21 12.76
C PRO A 109 -14.89 -9.25 13.36
N HIS A 110 -15.12 -7.95 13.26
CA HIS A 110 -14.25 -6.93 13.82
C HIS A 110 -15.10 -5.79 14.42
N ALA A 111 -14.64 -5.16 15.51
CA ALA A 111 -15.38 -4.10 16.20
C ALA A 111 -15.68 -2.91 15.28
N ASN A 112 -14.76 -2.64 14.35
CA ASN A 112 -14.85 -1.55 13.37
C ASN A 112 -15.22 -2.04 11.95
N LEU A 113 -15.76 -3.26 11.80
CA LEU A 113 -16.28 -3.75 10.52
C LEU A 113 -17.36 -2.79 10.01
N ASP A 114 -17.32 -2.44 8.72
CA ASP A 114 -18.32 -1.55 8.13
C ASP A 114 -19.75 -2.10 8.35
N PRO A 115 -20.70 -1.31 8.89
CA PRO A 115 -22.08 -1.76 9.06
C PRO A 115 -22.73 -2.25 7.77
N ILE A 116 -22.37 -1.70 6.60
CA ILE A 116 -22.86 -2.18 5.29
C ILE A 116 -22.49 -3.64 5.10
N LEU A 117 -21.25 -4.01 5.45
CA LEU A 117 -20.73 -5.37 5.29
C LEU A 117 -21.20 -6.33 6.39
N ARG A 118 -21.71 -5.81 7.51
CA ARG A 118 -22.24 -6.64 8.60
C ARG A 118 -23.74 -6.91 8.44
N ASP A 119 -24.48 -5.88 8.04
CA ASP A 119 -25.94 -5.86 8.17
C ASP A 119 -26.64 -6.05 6.81
N LEU A 120 -25.97 -5.71 5.70
CA LEU A 120 -26.53 -5.88 4.35
C LEU A 120 -25.94 -7.11 3.67
N GLY A 121 -26.80 -7.88 3.03
CA GLY A 121 -26.48 -9.11 2.31
C GLY A 121 -27.67 -9.55 1.49
N ASN A 122 -27.52 -10.62 0.72
CA ASN A 122 -28.66 -11.15 -0.05
C ASN A 122 -29.51 -12.08 0.80
N VAL A 123 -29.01 -13.28 1.15
CA VAL A 123 -29.81 -14.25 1.91
C VAL A 123 -29.59 -14.10 3.40
N ARG A 124 -28.35 -13.82 3.82
CA ARG A 124 -27.98 -13.66 5.23
C ARG A 124 -27.25 -12.34 5.44
N PRO A 125 -27.45 -11.65 6.59
CA PRO A 125 -26.67 -10.47 6.94
C PRO A 125 -25.18 -10.77 6.90
N GLY A 126 -24.42 -9.91 6.23
CA GLY A 126 -22.97 -10.04 6.08
C GLY A 126 -22.50 -11.09 5.07
N TYR A 127 -23.41 -11.65 4.27
CA TYR A 127 -23.07 -12.55 3.16
C TYR A 127 -23.76 -12.08 1.88
N LEU A 128 -23.01 -12.03 0.79
CA LEU A 128 -23.58 -11.72 -0.52
C LEU A 128 -24.24 -12.96 -1.15
N ASP A 129 -23.86 -14.16 -0.73
CA ASP A 129 -24.40 -15.44 -1.22
C ASP A 129 -24.49 -15.46 -2.77
N LEU A 130 -23.39 -15.08 -3.43
CA LEU A 130 -23.26 -15.01 -4.89
C LEU A 130 -23.07 -16.41 -5.48
N SER A 131 -23.80 -16.69 -6.55
CA SER A 131 -23.57 -17.86 -7.40
C SER A 131 -22.22 -17.76 -8.13
N ALA A 132 -21.70 -18.91 -8.60
CA ALA A 132 -20.47 -18.93 -9.39
C ALA A 132 -20.54 -18.02 -10.62
N SER A 133 -21.69 -17.98 -11.31
CA SER A 133 -21.91 -17.08 -12.46
C SER A 133 -21.90 -15.61 -12.07
N GLU A 134 -22.47 -15.24 -10.92
CA GLU A 134 -22.46 -13.86 -10.42
C GLU A 134 -21.04 -13.41 -10.05
N LYS A 135 -20.24 -14.29 -9.41
CA LYS A 135 -18.82 -14.01 -9.11
C LYS A 135 -18.02 -13.74 -10.39
N THR A 136 -18.13 -14.63 -11.38
CA THR A 136 -17.43 -14.45 -12.66
C THR A 136 -17.92 -13.23 -13.44
N ALA A 137 -19.21 -12.89 -13.34
CA ALA A 137 -19.76 -11.67 -13.94
C ALA A 137 -19.20 -10.40 -13.28
N LEU A 138 -19.11 -10.38 -11.94
CA LEU A 138 -18.55 -9.25 -11.20
C LEU A 138 -17.06 -9.04 -11.55
N VAL A 139 -16.27 -10.12 -11.62
CA VAL A 139 -14.87 -10.05 -12.06
C VAL A 139 -14.76 -9.54 -13.50
N ALA A 140 -15.59 -10.04 -14.43
CA ALA A 140 -15.61 -9.56 -15.81
C ALA A 140 -15.92 -8.06 -15.88
N PHE A 141 -16.89 -7.57 -15.10
CA PHE A 141 -17.15 -6.14 -15.02
C PHE A 141 -15.98 -5.34 -14.43
N LEU A 142 -15.27 -5.86 -13.41
CA LEU A 142 -14.07 -5.20 -12.87
C LEU A 142 -12.95 -5.05 -13.92
N HIS A 143 -12.81 -6.01 -14.84
CA HIS A 143 -11.86 -5.90 -15.95
C HIS A 143 -12.17 -4.74 -16.90
N THR A 144 -13.43 -4.31 -17.00
CA THR A 144 -13.84 -3.17 -17.83
C THR A 144 -13.30 -1.83 -17.34
N PHE A 145 -12.82 -1.76 -16.09
CA PHE A 145 -12.16 -0.57 -15.54
C PHE A 145 -10.69 -0.42 -15.97
N THR A 146 -10.21 -1.27 -16.87
CA THR A 146 -8.83 -1.24 -17.37
C THR A 146 -8.68 -0.24 -18.51
N ASP A 147 -7.87 0.79 -18.28
CA ASP A 147 -7.45 1.74 -19.30
C ASP A 147 -6.24 1.18 -20.07
N THR A 148 -6.51 0.58 -21.22
CA THR A 148 -5.47 -0.01 -22.08
C THR A 148 -4.66 1.03 -22.85
N ALA A 149 -5.17 2.27 -22.98
CA ALA A 149 -4.42 3.34 -23.63
C ALA A 149 -3.30 3.83 -22.71
N LEU A 150 -3.61 4.07 -21.42
CA LEU A 150 -2.64 4.55 -20.44
C LEU A 150 -1.41 3.64 -20.30
N THR A 151 -1.58 2.32 -20.40
CA THR A 151 -0.47 1.36 -20.20
C THR A 151 0.54 1.32 -21.34
N THR A 152 0.18 1.85 -22.51
CA THR A 152 1.04 1.83 -23.71
C THR A 152 1.38 3.24 -24.22
N ASP A 153 0.82 4.27 -23.61
CA ASP A 153 1.02 5.65 -24.02
C ASP A 153 2.46 6.11 -23.73
N PRO A 154 3.23 6.48 -24.79
CA PRO A 154 4.60 6.96 -24.66
C PRO A 154 4.75 8.18 -23.74
N GLN A 155 3.69 8.98 -23.55
CA GLN A 155 3.72 10.15 -22.65
C GLN A 155 3.96 9.75 -21.19
N TYR A 156 3.55 8.55 -20.78
CA TYR A 156 3.71 8.04 -19.42
C TYR A 156 4.77 6.93 -19.31
N ALA A 157 5.41 6.57 -20.43
CA ALA A 157 6.49 5.60 -20.46
C ALA A 157 7.75 6.14 -19.79
N ASN A 158 8.65 5.23 -19.36
CA ASN A 158 9.95 5.61 -18.83
C ASN A 158 10.78 6.33 -19.92
N PRO A 159 11.10 7.63 -19.75
CA PRO A 159 11.79 8.42 -20.77
C PRO A 159 13.27 8.03 -20.95
N PHE A 160 13.81 7.15 -20.09
CA PHE A 160 15.21 6.73 -20.12
C PHE A 160 15.45 5.39 -20.83
N THR A 161 14.40 4.76 -21.40
CA THR A 161 14.51 3.48 -22.12
C THR A 161 15.37 3.56 -23.40
N SER A 162 15.49 4.74 -24.01
CA SER A 162 16.31 4.98 -25.21
C SER A 162 17.80 5.17 -24.94
N LEU A 163 18.22 5.32 -23.67
CA LEU A 163 19.63 5.54 -23.29
C LEU A 163 20.44 4.25 -23.19
N GLY A 164 19.87 3.09 -23.52
CA GLY A 164 20.57 1.80 -23.39
C GLY A 164 20.89 1.40 -21.93
N LEU A 165 20.41 2.17 -20.95
CA LEU A 165 20.39 1.81 -19.55
C LEU A 165 19.35 0.72 -19.37
N ARG A 166 19.75 -0.53 -19.60
CA ARG A 166 18.90 -1.69 -19.29
C ARG A 166 18.57 -1.62 -17.81
N GLU A 167 17.29 -1.44 -17.48
CA GLU A 167 16.77 -1.85 -16.18
C GLU A 167 17.03 -3.34 -16.07
N GLN A 168 18.11 -3.71 -15.39
CA GLN A 168 18.26 -5.07 -14.90
C GLN A 168 17.02 -5.31 -14.03
N PRO A 169 16.20 -6.33 -14.31
CA PRO A 169 15.16 -6.73 -13.38
C PRO A 169 15.84 -6.84 -12.02
N ILE A 170 15.26 -6.25 -10.97
CA ILE A 170 15.67 -6.55 -9.60
C ILE A 170 15.20 -7.98 -9.35
N ALA A 171 15.79 -8.96 -10.02
CA ALA A 171 15.72 -10.36 -9.70
C ALA A 171 16.15 -10.43 -8.25
N ALA A 172 15.19 -10.75 -7.37
CA ALA A 172 15.24 -10.63 -5.92
C ALA A 172 16.65 -10.82 -5.35
N LEU A 173 17.43 -9.74 -5.36
CA LEU A 173 18.75 -9.74 -4.74
C LEU A 173 18.46 -10.07 -3.28
N PRO A 174 19.21 -11.00 -2.67
CA PRO A 174 19.01 -11.29 -1.28
C PRO A 174 19.07 -9.98 -0.48
N ARG A 175 17.94 -9.60 0.11
CA ARG A 175 17.88 -8.41 0.95
C ARG A 175 18.69 -8.71 2.22
N LEU A 176 19.84 -8.04 2.35
CA LEU A 176 20.71 -8.00 3.52
C LEU A 176 20.12 -7.07 4.57
N PHE A 177 19.44 -6.00 4.17
CA PHE A 177 18.83 -5.04 5.08
C PHE A 177 17.59 -4.35 4.50
N VAL A 178 16.79 -3.73 5.37
CA VAL A 178 15.67 -2.84 5.07
C VAL A 178 15.81 -1.59 5.94
N LEU A 179 15.84 -0.41 5.31
CA LEU A 179 15.86 0.88 5.99
C LEU A 179 14.42 1.39 6.16
N GLY A 180 13.96 1.49 7.40
CA GLY A 180 12.66 2.03 7.77
C GLY A 180 12.57 3.55 7.61
N GLU A 181 11.35 4.07 7.62
CA GLU A 181 11.10 5.52 7.68
C GLU A 181 11.64 6.12 8.98
N ASN A 182 11.97 7.41 8.94
CA ASN A 182 12.32 8.15 10.14
C ASN A 182 11.06 8.66 10.87
N PHE A 183 11.05 8.62 12.20
CA PHE A 183 9.98 9.19 13.03
C PHE A 183 10.58 10.00 14.19
N PRO A 184 10.10 11.24 14.44
CA PRO A 184 9.12 11.97 13.63
C PRO A 184 9.69 12.40 12.25
N ASN A 185 8.82 12.66 11.27
CA ASN A 185 9.16 13.26 9.97
C ASN A 185 7.99 14.12 9.45
N PRO A 186 8.13 15.45 9.30
CA PRO A 186 9.30 16.27 9.66
C PRO A 186 9.63 16.22 11.16
N PHE A 187 10.88 16.50 11.53
CA PHE A 187 11.32 16.53 12.93
C PHE A 187 11.95 17.87 13.32
N ASN A 188 11.85 18.23 14.60
CA ASN A 188 12.63 19.31 15.22
C ASN A 188 13.46 18.68 16.36
N GLY A 189 14.77 18.84 16.33
CA GLY A 189 15.69 18.27 17.32
C GLY A 189 16.22 16.89 16.95
N GLN A 190 15.43 15.83 17.04
CA GLN A 190 15.89 14.47 16.75
C GLN A 190 14.87 13.61 16.01
N THR A 191 15.37 12.67 15.21
CA THR A 191 14.57 11.63 14.53
C THR A 191 15.27 10.28 14.65
N GLU A 192 14.48 9.21 14.66
CA GLU A 192 14.98 7.84 14.70
C GLU A 192 14.54 7.06 13.46
N MET A 193 15.41 6.21 12.95
CA MET A 193 15.12 5.22 11.91
C MET A 193 15.51 3.84 12.39
N VAL A 194 14.82 2.82 11.88
CA VAL A 194 15.18 1.43 12.15
C VAL A 194 15.76 0.79 10.91
N LEU A 195 17.02 0.36 11.00
CA LEU A 195 17.65 -0.51 10.02
C LEU A 195 17.43 -1.96 10.45
N THR A 196 16.64 -2.72 9.70
CA THR A 196 16.47 -4.16 9.92
C THR A 196 17.49 -4.91 9.07
N VAL A 197 18.47 -5.52 9.71
CA VAL A 197 19.49 -6.34 9.06
C VAL A 197 19.01 -7.79 9.06
N LEU A 198 18.86 -8.37 7.88
CA LEU A 198 18.34 -9.73 7.70
C LEU A 198 19.44 -10.78 7.81
N ARG A 199 20.67 -10.43 7.41
CA ARG A 199 21.88 -11.26 7.56
C ARG A 199 23.06 -10.39 7.89
N THR A 200 23.99 -10.93 8.68
CA THR A 200 25.22 -10.23 9.05
C THR A 200 25.95 -9.75 7.80
N ALA A 201 26.15 -8.43 7.69
CA ALA A 201 26.74 -7.81 6.51
C ALA A 201 27.48 -6.51 6.85
N GLN A 202 28.43 -6.11 5.99
CA GLN A 202 29.03 -4.79 6.08
C GLN A 202 28.11 -3.72 5.49
N ILE A 203 27.65 -2.77 6.31
CA ILE A 203 26.68 -1.75 5.93
C ILE A 203 27.19 -0.36 6.34
N ARG A 204 26.97 0.63 5.48
CA ARG A 204 27.13 2.06 5.82
C ARG A 204 25.80 2.77 5.68
N VAL A 205 25.43 3.53 6.70
CA VAL A 205 24.23 4.37 6.71
C VAL A 205 24.63 5.81 6.96
N SER A 206 24.25 6.68 6.04
CA SER A 206 24.66 8.08 6.03
C SER A 206 23.49 9.02 5.75
N ILE A 207 23.58 10.26 6.19
CA ILE A 207 22.72 11.37 5.79
C ILE A 207 23.41 12.16 4.68
N LEU A 208 22.65 12.49 3.64
CA LEU A 208 23.05 13.27 2.49
C LEU A 208 22.23 14.55 2.41
N ASP A 209 22.83 15.63 1.89
CA ASP A 209 22.09 16.82 1.50
C ASP A 209 21.37 16.65 0.15
N ILE A 210 20.67 17.69 -0.31
CA ILE A 210 19.94 17.69 -1.60
C ILE A 210 20.84 17.52 -2.84
N LEU A 211 22.15 17.77 -2.70
CA LEU A 211 23.15 17.59 -3.75
C LEU A 211 23.77 16.19 -3.70
N GLY A 212 23.34 15.33 -2.77
CA GLY A 212 23.86 13.98 -2.56
C GLY A 212 25.18 13.93 -1.81
N ARG A 213 25.66 15.06 -1.25
CA ARG A 213 26.89 15.10 -0.46
C ARG A 213 26.64 14.50 0.91
N GLU A 214 27.54 13.62 1.35
CA GLU A 214 27.46 13.03 2.68
C GLU A 214 27.78 14.07 3.76
N VAL A 215 26.82 14.32 4.64
CA VAL A 215 26.96 15.28 5.75
C VAL A 215 27.13 14.59 7.09
N ARG A 216 26.57 13.38 7.28
CA ARG A 216 26.67 12.63 8.53
C ARG A 216 26.74 11.13 8.25
N ILE A 217 27.59 10.39 8.97
CA ILE A 217 27.56 8.92 9.01
C ILE A 217 26.86 8.52 10.31
N LEU A 218 25.76 7.77 10.21
CA LEU A 218 25.01 7.28 11.37
C LEU A 218 25.54 5.94 11.87
N LYS A 219 25.97 5.08 10.94
CA LYS A 219 26.50 3.76 11.25
C LYS A 219 27.39 3.26 10.11
N GLU A 220 28.49 2.61 10.44
CA GLU A 220 29.37 1.95 9.48
C GLU A 220 30.00 0.70 10.11
N GLY A 221 30.10 -0.38 9.34
CA GLY A 221 30.81 -1.59 9.72
C GLY A 221 29.96 -2.85 9.57
N THR A 222 30.42 -3.95 10.17
CA THR A 222 29.69 -5.23 10.16
C THR A 222 28.54 -5.16 11.16
N LEU A 223 27.31 -5.29 10.68
CA LEU A 223 26.10 -5.34 11.50
C LEU A 223 25.57 -6.77 11.53
N SER A 224 25.29 -7.30 12.72
CA SER A 224 24.63 -8.59 12.88
C SER A 224 23.16 -8.52 12.44
N ALA A 225 22.58 -9.67 12.09
CA ALA A 225 21.14 -9.78 11.89
C ALA A 225 20.36 -9.27 13.12
N GLY A 226 19.31 -8.49 12.89
CA GLY A 226 18.52 -7.83 13.92
C GLY A 226 18.13 -6.40 13.58
N ARG A 227 17.41 -5.74 14.49
CA ARG A 227 17.00 -4.33 14.37
C ARG A 227 18.06 -3.43 14.99
N HIS A 228 18.51 -2.44 14.23
CA HIS A 228 19.46 -1.41 14.67
C HIS A 228 18.78 -0.05 14.63
N GLN A 229 18.79 0.66 15.76
CA GLN A 229 18.25 2.02 15.83
C GLN A 229 19.32 3.02 15.39
N LEU A 230 18.94 3.91 14.49
CA LEU A 230 19.77 4.97 13.96
C LEU A 230 19.16 6.31 14.38
N ARG A 231 19.91 7.11 15.12
CA ARG A 231 19.48 8.42 15.61
C ARG A 231 20.18 9.52 14.85
N TRP A 232 19.44 10.55 14.48
CA TRP A 232 20.01 11.77 13.91
C TRP A 232 19.38 13.01 14.53
N ASP A 233 20.22 13.97 14.87
CA ASP A 233 19.90 15.20 15.61
C ASP A 233 19.98 16.47 14.74
N GLY A 234 20.05 16.30 13.42
CA GLY A 234 20.19 17.42 12.49
C GLY A 234 21.60 18.03 12.44
N THR A 235 22.63 17.33 12.95
CA THR A 235 24.03 17.76 12.87
C THR A 235 24.85 17.01 11.80
N ASP A 236 25.95 17.61 11.36
CA ASP A 236 26.93 16.97 10.48
C ASP A 236 27.96 16.11 11.26
N ASN A 237 28.95 15.53 10.59
CA ASN A 237 30.01 14.74 11.22
C ASN A 237 30.88 15.52 12.24
N GLN A 238 30.87 16.86 12.20
CA GLN A 238 31.59 17.72 13.14
C GLN A 238 30.71 18.14 14.33
N GLY A 239 29.44 17.73 14.35
CA GLY A 239 28.47 18.15 15.36
C GLY A 239 27.89 19.54 15.10
N MET A 240 28.12 20.12 13.93
CA MET A 240 27.58 21.43 13.56
C MET A 240 26.13 21.28 13.10
N ALA A 241 25.26 22.15 13.60
CA ALA A 241 23.84 22.18 13.22
C ALA A 241 23.68 22.51 11.74
N LEU A 242 22.88 21.69 11.05
CA LEU A 242 22.56 21.89 9.64
C LEU A 242 21.36 22.83 9.45
N SER A 243 21.19 23.32 8.22
CA SER A 243 20.02 24.12 7.84
C SER A 243 18.74 23.28 7.86
N GLY A 244 17.60 23.88 8.22
CA GLY A 244 16.31 23.22 8.00
C GLY A 244 16.09 22.97 6.51
N GLY A 245 15.53 21.80 6.16
CA GLY A 245 15.40 21.40 4.76
C GLY A 245 15.26 19.89 4.57
N ILE A 246 15.41 19.48 3.30
CA ILE A 246 15.32 18.09 2.88
C ILE A 246 16.70 17.45 2.90
N TYR A 247 16.77 16.26 3.49
CA TYR A 247 17.94 15.40 3.53
C TYR A 247 17.54 13.98 3.11
N PHE A 248 18.53 13.14 2.85
CA PHE A 248 18.32 11.75 2.48
C PHE A 248 19.15 10.83 3.36
N CYS A 249 18.51 9.91 4.07
CA CYS A 249 19.22 8.81 4.71
C CYS A 249 19.42 7.69 3.70
N ARG A 250 20.68 7.31 3.46
CA ARG A 250 21.07 6.25 2.53
C ARG A 250 21.74 5.10 3.27
N ALA A 251 21.24 3.88 3.10
CA ALA A 251 21.89 2.65 3.52
C ALA A 251 22.47 1.91 2.32
N LEU A 252 23.73 1.49 2.41
CA LEU A 252 24.45 0.75 1.37
C LEU A 252 25.19 -0.47 1.95
N SER A 253 25.21 -1.56 1.18
CA SER A 253 26.13 -2.68 1.44
C SER A 253 27.53 -2.31 0.98
N LEU A 254 28.55 -2.64 1.78
CA LEU A 254 29.97 -2.49 1.42
C LEU A 254 30.56 -3.79 0.85
N GLU A 255 29.77 -4.86 0.78
CA GLU A 255 30.22 -6.14 0.24
C GLU A 255 30.32 -6.11 -1.28
N SER A 256 31.43 -6.63 -1.83
CA SER A 256 31.70 -6.64 -3.28
C SER A 256 30.90 -7.70 -4.07
N ASN A 257 29.94 -8.38 -3.44
CA ASN A 257 29.29 -9.57 -4.01
C ASN A 257 28.07 -9.18 -4.87
N PRO A 258 27.83 -9.80 -6.04
CA PRO A 258 26.70 -9.47 -6.93
C PRO A 258 25.31 -9.67 -6.31
N GLY A 259 25.21 -10.29 -5.13
CA GLY A 259 23.99 -10.46 -4.34
C GLY A 259 23.73 -9.34 -3.32
N ALA A 260 24.55 -8.29 -3.28
CA ALA A 260 24.39 -7.18 -2.35
C ALA A 260 23.06 -6.44 -2.58
N THR A 261 22.38 -6.08 -1.50
CA THR A 261 21.14 -5.30 -1.57
C THR A 261 21.39 -3.96 -2.23
N ALA A 262 20.53 -3.59 -3.19
CA ALA A 262 20.55 -2.27 -3.79
C ALA A 262 20.49 -1.17 -2.70
N PRO A 263 21.18 -0.04 -2.88
CA PRO A 263 21.12 1.06 -1.92
C PRO A 263 19.67 1.48 -1.64
N GLN A 264 19.32 1.66 -0.37
CA GLN A 264 18.00 2.17 0.04
C GLN A 264 18.14 3.62 0.50
N VAL A 265 17.19 4.46 0.10
CA VAL A 265 17.19 5.89 0.42
C VAL A 265 15.82 6.27 1.00
N LYS A 266 15.83 7.06 2.08
CA LYS A 266 14.64 7.62 2.73
C LYS A 266 14.75 9.13 2.84
N LYS A 267 13.66 9.83 2.53
CA LYS A 267 13.60 11.30 2.62
C LYS A 267 13.38 11.71 4.07
N VAL A 268 14.23 12.59 4.57
CA VAL A 268 14.21 13.08 5.95
C VAL A 268 14.04 14.61 5.92
N VAL A 269 13.08 15.14 6.66
CA VAL A 269 12.78 16.59 6.67
C VAL A 269 13.11 17.18 8.05
N LEU A 270 14.13 18.02 8.10
CA LEU A 270 14.56 18.73 9.31
C LEU A 270 13.87 20.10 9.39
N LEU A 271 13.18 20.35 10.51
CA LEU A 271 12.65 21.66 10.90
C LEU A 271 13.65 22.33 11.85
N LYS A 272 13.73 23.67 11.77
CA LYS A 272 14.37 24.50 12.79
C LYS A 272 13.32 25.02 13.74
#